data_AF-A0A3C0UB20-F1
#
_entry.id   AF-A0A3C0UB20-F1
#
_cell.length_a   1.000
_cell.length_b   1.000
_cell.length_c   1.000
_cell.angle_alpha   90.00
_cell.angle_beta   90.00
_cell.angle_gamma   90.00
#
_symmetry.space_group_name_H-M   'P 1'
#
loop_
_entity.id
_entity.type
_entity.pdbx_description
1 polymer ?
#
loop_
_entity_poly.entity_id
_entity_poly.type
_entity_poly.pdbx_seq_one_letter_code
_entity_poly.pdbx_strand_id
1 'polypeptide(L)' 'SKTTRDKVMKAANELNFSISRSAAALKTGRALRVAVLVSGRLNLWFSSSIIEGLNQVFHDEGYDISIYQMS' A
#
# COMPACT_ATOMS: atom_id res chain seq x y z
N SER A 1 -11.36 -3.68 -26.91
CA SER A 1 -11.54 -5.07 -27.37
C SER A 1 -10.72 -6.01 -26.49
N LYS A 2 -11.25 -7.19 -26.14
CA LYS A 2 -10.54 -8.24 -25.37
C LYS A 2 -9.17 -8.58 -26.00
N THR A 3 -9.13 -8.68 -27.33
CA THR A 3 -7.91 -8.95 -28.11
C THR A 3 -6.81 -7.90 -27.91
N THR A 4 -7.17 -6.62 -27.75
CA THR A 4 -6.18 -5.55 -27.48
C THR A 4 -5.64 -5.67 -26.06
N ARG A 5 -6.51 -5.92 -25.08
CA ARG A 5 -6.11 -6.08 -23.67
C ARG A 5 -5.13 -7.25 -23.53
N ASP A 6 -5.43 -8.39 -24.14
CA ASP A 6 -4.59 -9.59 -24.06
C ASP A 6 -3.19 -9.35 -24.67
N LYS A 7 -3.12 -8.65 -25.81
CA LYS A 7 -1.83 -8.26 -26.43
C LYS A 7 -1.01 -7.33 -25.53
N VAL A 8 -1.65 -6.33 -24.92
CA VAL A 8 -0.98 -5.39 -24.01
C VAL A 8 -0.46 -6.11 -22.77
N MET A 9 -1.28 -6.98 -22.15
CA MET A 9 -0.86 -7.75 -20.97
C MET A 9 0.29 -8.70 -21.28
N LYS A 10 0.28 -9.36 -22.46
CA LYS A 10 1.38 -10.23 -22.89
C LYS A 10 2.69 -9.43 -23.02
N ALA A 11 2.68 -8.30 -23.72
CA ALA A 11 3.86 -7.46 -23.87
C ALA A 11 4.37 -6.90 -22.53
N ALA A 12 3.45 -6.49 -21.64
CA ALA A 12 3.81 -6.04 -20.30
C ALA A 12 4.54 -7.12 -19.50
N ASN A 13 4.05 -8.37 -19.55
CA ASN A 13 4.70 -9.51 -18.88
C ASN A 13 6.07 -9.82 -19.49
N GLU A 14 6.20 -9.83 -20.81
CA GLU A 14 7.48 -10.07 -21.50
C GLU A 14 8.55 -9.03 -21.16
N LEU A 15 8.13 -7.78 -20.93
CA LEU A 15 9.02 -6.68 -20.56
C LEU A 15 9.24 -6.55 -19.04
N ASN A 16 8.65 -7.43 -18.22
CA ASN A 16 8.59 -7.29 -16.76
C ASN A 16 8.08 -5.90 -16.32
N PHE A 17 7.14 -5.35 -17.10
CA PHE A 17 6.57 -4.05 -16.80
C PHE A 17 5.69 -4.14 -15.55
N SER A 18 5.98 -3.29 -14.58
CA SER A 18 5.19 -3.13 -13.37
C SER A 18 4.75 -1.67 -13.23
N ILE A 19 3.50 -1.47 -12.81
CA ILE A 19 2.99 -0.13 -12.53
C ILE A 19 3.64 0.37 -11.25
N SER A 20 4.32 1.51 -11.33
CA SER A 20 4.82 2.19 -10.14
C SER A 20 3.68 2.78 -9.32
N ARG A 21 3.61 2.42 -8.04
CA ARG A 21 2.69 3.05 -7.07
C ARG A 21 2.90 4.56 -6.97
N SER A 22 4.14 5.05 -7.03
CA SER A 22 4.40 6.49 -6.98
C SER A 22 3.88 7.22 -8.21
N ALA A 23 3.95 6.60 -9.39
CA ALA A 23 3.36 7.15 -10.61
C ALA A 23 1.83 7.18 -10.55
N ALA A 24 1.20 6.11 -10.01
CA ALA A 24 -0.24 6.07 -9.79
C ALA A 24 -0.69 7.14 -8.77
N ALA A 25 0.04 7.31 -7.68
CA ALA A 25 -0.20 8.33 -6.67
C ALA A 25 -0.07 9.75 -7.24
N LEU A 26 0.96 10.00 -8.06
CA LEU A 26 1.17 11.29 -8.71
C LEU A 26 0.00 11.63 -9.65
N LYS A 27 -0.44 10.66 -10.46
CA LYS A 27 -1.56 10.85 -11.39
C LYS A 27 -2.89 11.11 -10.65
N THR A 28 -3.13 10.40 -9.54
CA THR A 28 -4.40 10.45 -8.79
C THR A 28 -4.41 11.52 -7.70
N GLY A 29 -3.26 12.09 -7.35
CA GLY A 29 -3.09 12.97 -6.20
C GLY A 29 -3.20 12.26 -4.84
N ARG A 30 -3.30 10.92 -4.82
CA ARG A 30 -3.57 10.13 -3.62
C ARG A 30 -2.57 8.99 -3.50
N ALA A 31 -1.72 9.04 -2.47
CA ALA A 31 -0.77 7.96 -2.19
C ALA A 31 -1.43 6.71 -1.56
N LEU A 32 -2.66 6.85 -1.03
CA LEU A 32 -3.34 5.81 -0.25
C LEU A 32 -2.44 5.26 0.87
N ARG A 33 -1.69 6.16 1.53
CA ARG A 33 -0.77 5.81 2.61
C ARG A 33 -1.13 6.57 3.88
N VAL A 34 -1.22 5.86 5.00
CA VAL A 34 -1.51 6.41 6.33
C VAL A 34 -0.26 6.31 7.19
N ALA A 35 0.15 7.43 7.77
CA ALA A 35 1.23 7.47 8.75
C ALA A 35 0.65 7.36 10.16
N VAL A 36 1.03 6.31 10.88
CA VAL A 36 0.63 6.08 12.28
C VAL A 36 1.80 6.44 13.16
N LEU A 37 1.59 7.46 13.98
CA LEU A 37 2.55 7.89 15.00
C LEU A 37 2.28 7.10 16.27
N VAL A 38 3.28 6.33 16.73
CA VAL A 38 3.14 5.49 17.93
C VAL A 38 4.16 5.94 18.96
N SER A 39 3.68 6.31 20.15
CA SER A 39 4.53 6.59 21.29
C SER A 39 4.85 5.29 22.05
N GLY A 40 6.09 5.15 22.50
CA GLY A 40 6.53 3.98 23.27
C GLY A 40 6.85 2.76 22.39
N ARG A 41 6.97 1.59 23.01
CA ARG A 41 7.44 0.38 22.33
C ARG A 41 6.34 -0.29 21.50
N LEU A 42 6.66 -0.67 20.27
CA LEU A 42 5.73 -1.34 19.36
C LEU A 42 5.38 -2.77 19.81
N ASN A 43 6.29 -3.44 20.50
CA ASN A 43 6.13 -4.83 20.96
C ASN A 43 5.26 -4.99 22.22
N LEU A 44 4.66 -3.90 22.73
CA LEU A 44 3.68 -3.97 23.80
C LEU A 44 2.33 -4.43 23.24
N TRP A 45 1.58 -5.17 24.05
CA TRP A 45 0.29 -5.74 23.64
C TRP A 45 -0.65 -4.69 23.02
N PHE A 46 -0.74 -3.51 23.65
CA PHE A 46 -1.63 -2.44 23.18
C PHE A 46 -1.23 -1.94 21.78
N SER A 47 0.04 -1.55 21.60
CA SER A 47 0.54 -1.05 20.31
C SER A 47 0.42 -2.10 19.21
N SER A 48 0.77 -3.35 19.52
CA SER A 48 0.67 -4.47 18.57
C SER A 48 -0.77 -4.73 18.14
N SER A 49 -1.72 -4.78 19.08
CA SER A 49 -3.14 -5.00 18.77
C SER A 49 -3.75 -3.86 17.94
N ILE A 50 -3.37 -2.60 18.20
CA ILE A 50 -3.84 -1.48 17.39
C ILE A 50 -3.29 -1.57 15.96
N ILE A 51 -1.99 -1.84 15.79
CA ILE A 51 -1.37 -1.97 14.46
C ILE A 51 -2.03 -3.10 13.66
N GLU A 52 -2.29 -4.24 14.30
CA GLU A 52 -2.97 -5.37 13.67
C GLU A 52 -4.37 -4.99 13.19
N GLY A 53 -5.18 -4.35 14.05
CA GLY A 53 -6.53 -3.93 13.70
C GLY A 53 -6.55 -2.88 12.57
N LEU A 54 -5.64 -1.91 12.60
CA LEU A 54 -5.50 -0.93 11.52
C LEU A 54 -5.14 -1.61 10.21
N ASN A 55 -4.21 -2.57 10.22
CA ASN A 55 -3.82 -3.30 9.02
C ASN A 55 -4.97 -4.13 8.46
N GLN A 56 -5.76 -4.81 9.30
CA GLN A 56 -6.92 -5.60 8.87
C GLN A 56 -7.96 -4.74 8.11
N VAL A 57 -8.23 -3.52 8.58
CA VAL A 57 -9.24 -2.66 7.95
C VAL A 57 -8.69 -1.91 6.73
N PHE A 58 -7.49 -1.34 6.84
CA PHE A 58 -6.96 -0.47 5.79
C PHE A 58 -6.34 -1.22 4.61
N HIS A 59 -5.78 -2.41 4.84
CA HIS A 59 -5.18 -3.20 3.77
C HIS A 59 -6.21 -3.58 2.69
N ASP A 60 -7.40 -4.01 3.12
CA ASP A 60 -8.47 -4.44 2.22
C ASP A 60 -9.04 -3.27 1.39
N GLU A 61 -8.98 -2.05 1.93
CA GLU A 61 -9.36 -0.81 1.24
C GLU A 61 -8.25 -0.24 0.34
N GLY A 62 -7.12 -0.96 0.20
CA GLY A 62 -6.01 -0.59 -0.67
C GLY A 62 -5.07 0.48 -0.07
N TYR A 63 -5.13 0.70 1.24
CA TYR A 63 -4.23 1.60 1.94
C TYR A 63 -2.99 0.87 2.46
N ASP A 64 -1.86 1.57 2.47
CA ASP A 64 -0.60 1.15 3.08
C ASP A 64 -0.34 1.91 4.39
N ILE A 65 0.28 1.24 5.37
CA ILE A 65 0.55 1.83 6.69
C ILE A 65 2.05 2.06 6.87
N SER A 66 2.44 3.30 7.17
CA SER A 66 3.75 3.63 7.75
C SER A 66 3.63 3.71 9.26
N ILE A 67 4.50 3.02 10.00
CA ILE A 67 4.63 3.21 11.45
C ILE A 67 5.83 4.12 11.72
N TYR A 68 5.62 5.17 12.50
CA TYR A 68 6.66 6.05 13.00
C TYR A 68 6.65 6.02 14.52
N GLN A 69 7.69 5.41 15.10
CA GLN A 69 7.85 5.38 16.55
C GLN A 69 8.40 6.73 17.02
N MET A 70 7.68 7.38 17.93
CA MET A 70 8.10 8.63 18.56
C MET A 70 8.90 8.31 19.82
N SER A 71 10.14 8.83 19.87
CA SER A 71 11.08 8.73 21.00
C SER A 71 10.70 9.63 22.16
#